data_AF-A0A1G1JYD6-F1
#
_entry.id   AF-A0A1G1JYD6-F1
#
_cell.length_a   1.000
_cell.length_b   1.000
_cell.length_c   1.000
_cell.angle_alpha   90.00
_cell.angle_beta   90.00
_cell.angle_gamma   90.00
#
_symmetry.space_group_name_H-M   'P 1'
#
loop_
_entity.id
_entity.type
_entity.pdbx_description
1 polymer ?
#
loop_
_entity_poly.entity_id
_entity_poly.type
_entity_poly.pdbx_seq_one_letter_code
_entity_poly.pdbx_strand_id
1 'polypeptide(L)'
;MLSKEAKETTVLESFLKCCEEFSSRESFVITSPKPPEPDCHCAFSDDAGIYFELSEIIDEKIAQKFYDPRIPFTGGFFNDDILTDRIKEKLQKSYRTNGKRVDLILYFDLQPGWREDTMRQEVGTVMYQLGKGPFTKVWLFSVHQKKIIASFD
;
A
#
# COMPACT_ATOMS: atom_id res chain seq x y z
N MET A 1 14.41 9.98 14.25
CA MET A 1 13.05 9.78 13.71
C MET A 1 13.11 10.16 12.23
N LEU A 2 12.78 9.27 11.30
CA LEU A 2 12.79 9.59 9.86
C LEU A 2 11.63 10.55 9.55
N SER A 3 11.80 11.42 8.56
CA SER A 3 10.68 12.21 8.02
C SER A 3 9.68 11.29 7.30
N LYS A 4 8.43 11.75 7.14
CA LYS A 4 7.40 11.03 6.35
C LYS A 4 7.95 10.66 4.96
N GLU A 5 8.52 11.62 4.27
CA GLU A 5 9.11 11.46 2.92
C GLU A 5 10.24 10.42 2.90
N ALA A 6 11.14 10.44 3.90
CA ALA A 6 12.22 9.45 3.99
C ALA A 6 11.69 8.03 4.26
N LYS A 7 10.63 7.90 5.07
CA LYS A 7 9.95 6.62 5.30
C LYS A 7 9.32 6.09 4.02
N GLU A 8 8.57 6.92 3.32
CA GLU A 8 7.82 6.53 2.12
C GLU A 8 8.75 6.16 0.96
N THR A 9 9.84 6.90 0.75
CA THR A 9 10.86 6.54 -0.24
C THR A 9 11.56 5.23 0.10
N THR A 10 11.86 4.97 1.38
CA THR A 10 12.43 3.69 1.84
C THR A 10 11.48 2.52 1.58
N VAL A 11 10.19 2.69 1.90
CA VAL A 11 9.17 1.66 1.65
C VAL A 11 9.03 1.39 0.16
N LEU A 12 8.93 2.44 -0.66
CA LEU A 12 8.82 2.32 -2.11
C LEU A 12 10.05 1.62 -2.70
N GLU A 13 11.26 1.98 -2.29
CA GLU A 13 12.49 1.33 -2.76
C GLU A 13 12.48 -0.17 -2.43
N SER A 14 12.08 -0.53 -1.21
CA SER A 14 11.97 -1.94 -0.82
C SER A 14 10.87 -2.67 -1.61
N PHE A 15 9.76 -2.01 -1.90
CA PHE A 15 8.68 -2.56 -2.71
C PHE A 15 9.15 -2.83 -4.16
N LEU A 16 9.78 -1.83 -4.80
CA LEU A 16 10.25 -1.93 -6.19
C LEU A 16 11.25 -3.08 -6.37
N LYS A 17 12.14 -3.28 -5.39
CA LYS A 17 13.11 -4.39 -5.39
C LYS A 17 12.48 -5.78 -5.30
N CYS A 18 11.26 -5.88 -4.78
CA CYS A 18 10.55 -7.14 -4.59
C CYS A 18 9.41 -7.36 -5.61
N CYS A 19 9.08 -6.34 -6.40
CA CYS A 19 8.00 -6.40 -7.37
C CYS A 19 8.52 -6.96 -8.70
N GLU A 20 8.05 -8.12 -9.11
CA GLU A 20 8.44 -8.74 -10.39
C GLU A 20 8.17 -7.83 -11.60
N GLU A 21 7.12 -6.99 -11.52
CA GLU A 21 6.79 -6.00 -12.57
C GLU A 21 7.90 -4.95 -12.77
N PHE A 22 8.69 -4.68 -11.72
CA PHE A 22 9.73 -3.65 -11.72
C PHE A 22 11.14 -4.21 -11.52
N SER A 23 11.27 -5.48 -11.15
CA SER A 23 12.56 -6.09 -10.77
C SER A 23 13.55 -6.18 -11.94
N SER A 24 13.06 -6.18 -13.18
CA SER A 24 13.91 -6.14 -14.39
C SER A 24 14.40 -4.73 -14.73
N ARG A 25 13.89 -3.68 -14.07
CA ARG A 25 14.28 -2.29 -14.31
C ARG A 25 15.48 -1.97 -13.42
N GLU A 26 16.68 -2.06 -14.00
CA GLU A 26 17.95 -1.95 -13.28
C GLU A 26 18.24 -0.56 -12.70
N SER A 27 17.52 0.48 -13.12
CA SER A 27 17.71 1.85 -12.62
C SER A 27 16.39 2.60 -12.48
N PHE A 28 16.21 3.21 -11.31
CA PHE A 28 15.09 4.10 -11.04
C PHE A 28 15.51 5.24 -10.10
N VAL A 29 14.82 6.37 -10.22
CA VAL A 29 14.98 7.53 -9.33
C VAL A 29 13.64 7.78 -8.64
N ILE A 30 13.67 7.83 -7.30
CA ILE A 30 12.50 8.16 -6.49
C ILE A 30 12.58 9.63 -6.08
N THR A 31 11.48 10.35 -6.28
CA THR A 31 11.28 11.70 -5.76
C THR A 31 10.00 11.78 -4.93
N SER A 32 9.93 12.74 -4.00
CA SER A 32 8.74 13.00 -3.17
C SER A 32 8.14 14.36 -3.56
N PRO A 33 7.28 14.39 -4.58
CA PRO A 33 6.67 15.65 -5.02
C PRO A 33 5.70 16.18 -3.96
N LYS A 34 5.29 17.44 -4.11
CA LYS A 34 4.33 18.08 -3.20
C LYS A 34 2.90 17.92 -3.73
N PRO A 35 1.89 17.93 -2.84
CA PRO A 35 0.48 17.96 -3.25
C PRO A 35 0.23 19.04 -4.32
N PRO A 36 -0.63 18.77 -5.32
CA PRO A 36 -1.59 17.66 -5.41
C PRO A 36 -1.05 16.39 -6.09
N GLU A 37 0.26 16.20 -6.19
CA GLU A 37 0.85 14.96 -6.69
C GLU A 37 0.84 13.85 -5.61
N PRO A 38 0.86 12.56 -5.99
CA PRO A 38 1.00 11.43 -5.06
C PRO A 38 2.30 11.47 -4.25
N ASP A 39 2.36 10.70 -3.15
CA ASP A 39 3.48 10.74 -2.19
C ASP A 39 4.87 10.50 -2.82
N CYS A 40 4.97 9.70 -3.88
CA CYS A 40 6.21 9.41 -4.58
C CYS A 40 6.03 9.39 -6.10
N HIS A 41 7.08 9.79 -6.83
CA HIS A 41 7.23 9.56 -8.27
C HIS A 41 8.51 8.75 -8.51
N CYS A 42 8.36 7.64 -9.24
CA CYS A 42 9.45 6.77 -9.62
C CYS A 42 9.68 6.89 -11.13
N ALA A 43 10.79 7.51 -11.52
CA ALA A 43 11.22 7.58 -12.91
C ALA A 43 12.13 6.37 -13.22
N PHE A 44 11.82 5.67 -14.31
CA PHE A 44 12.67 4.61 -14.86
C PHE A 44 13.50 5.19 -16.01
N SER A 45 14.63 4.59 -16.35
CA SER A 45 15.53 5.11 -17.40
C SER A 45 14.88 5.15 -18.79
N ASP A 46 13.82 4.37 -19.01
CA ASP A 46 13.17 4.16 -20.31
C ASP A 46 11.76 4.77 -20.42
N ASP A 47 11.20 5.35 -19.35
CA ASP A 47 9.82 5.85 -19.33
C ASP A 47 9.64 7.02 -18.34
N ALA A 48 8.60 7.84 -18.57
CA ALA A 48 8.20 8.97 -17.74
C ALA A 48 7.79 8.59 -16.30
N GLY A 49 7.73 7.30 -16.00
CA GLY A 49 7.64 6.77 -14.65
C GLY A 49 6.23 6.62 -14.11
N ILE A 50 6.15 6.12 -12.89
CA ILE A 50 4.89 5.80 -12.19
C ILE A 50 4.82 6.63 -10.91
N TYR A 51 3.64 7.15 -10.62
CA TYR A 51 3.37 7.74 -9.31
C TYR A 51 2.85 6.68 -8.35
N PHE A 52 3.24 6.81 -7.09
CA PHE A 52 2.82 5.96 -5.99
C PHE A 52 2.24 6.82 -4.87
N GLU A 53 1.01 6.51 -4.47
CA GLU A 53 0.49 6.92 -3.17
C GLU A 53 0.81 5.82 -2.15
N LEU A 54 1.19 6.21 -0.94
CA LEU A 54 1.48 5.26 0.12
C LEU A 54 0.48 5.39 1.27
N SER A 55 0.12 4.25 1.86
CA SER A 55 -0.68 4.24 3.08
C SER A 55 -0.27 3.11 4.00
N GLU A 56 0.15 3.48 5.20
CA GLU A 56 0.45 2.53 6.26
C GLU A 56 -0.83 1.94 6.83
N ILE A 57 -0.87 0.63 7.04
CA ILE A 57 -1.90 -0.04 7.82
C ILE A 57 -1.37 -0.09 9.26
N ILE A 58 -1.95 0.70 10.17
CA ILE A 58 -1.41 0.93 11.53
C ILE A 58 -1.57 -0.33 12.39
N ASP A 59 -0.44 -0.97 12.67
CA ASP A 59 -0.28 -2.24 13.38
C ASP A 59 -0.98 -2.28 14.77
N GLU A 60 -0.75 -1.33 15.67
CA GLU A 60 -1.09 -1.51 17.11
C GLU A 60 -2.57 -1.75 17.43
N LYS A 61 -3.51 -1.06 16.75
CA LYS A 61 -4.96 -1.27 16.99
C LYS A 61 -5.48 -2.54 16.33
N ILE A 62 -4.77 -3.01 15.31
CA ILE A 62 -5.10 -4.19 14.53
C ILE A 62 -4.55 -5.41 15.29
N ALA A 63 -3.30 -5.33 15.79
CA ALA A 63 -2.61 -6.33 16.60
C ALA A 63 -3.46 -6.84 17.76
N GLN A 64 -4.03 -5.94 18.56
CA GLN A 64 -4.80 -6.32 19.75
C GLN A 64 -5.99 -7.24 19.44
N LYS A 65 -6.58 -7.14 18.24
CA LYS A 65 -7.71 -7.98 17.83
C LYS A 65 -7.27 -9.31 17.21
N PHE A 66 -6.12 -9.34 16.54
CA PHE A 66 -5.56 -10.56 15.95
C PHE A 66 -4.90 -11.50 16.97
N TYR A 67 -4.55 -11.00 18.15
CA TYR A 67 -3.94 -11.78 19.22
C TYR A 67 -4.93 -12.48 20.17
N ASP A 68 -6.25 -12.26 20.07
CA ASP A 68 -7.22 -12.98 20.92
C ASP A 68 -7.81 -14.21 20.21
N PRO A 69 -7.31 -15.44 20.51
CA PRO A 69 -7.79 -16.67 19.87
C PRO A 69 -9.22 -17.06 20.25
N ARG A 70 -9.86 -16.34 21.18
CA ARG A 70 -11.24 -16.60 21.61
C ARG A 70 -12.28 -15.84 20.80
N ILE A 71 -11.85 -14.93 19.92
CA ILE A 71 -12.74 -14.20 19.02
C ILE A 71 -12.92 -15.05 17.75
N PRO A 72 -14.11 -15.62 17.49
CA PRO A 72 -14.34 -16.42 16.30
C PRO A 72 -14.11 -15.57 15.05
N PHE A 73 -13.27 -16.06 14.14
CA PHE A 73 -12.97 -15.39 12.88
C PHE A 73 -14.17 -15.48 11.91
N THR A 74 -15.15 -14.62 12.11
CA THR A 74 -16.26 -14.38 11.18
C THR A 74 -15.94 -13.21 10.25
N GLY A 75 -14.92 -13.36 9.41
CA GLY A 75 -14.76 -12.64 8.12
C GLY A 75 -14.97 -11.11 8.05
N GLY A 76 -14.79 -10.36 9.14
CA GLY A 76 -14.93 -8.89 9.17
C GLY A 76 -14.47 -8.31 10.51
N PHE A 77 -13.16 -8.33 10.76
CA PHE A 77 -12.59 -8.00 12.08
C PHE A 77 -11.55 -6.88 12.11
N PHE A 78 -11.50 -6.04 11.08
CA PHE A 78 -11.11 -4.65 11.33
C PHE A 78 -12.26 -3.99 12.14
N ASN A 79 -12.06 -2.86 12.81
CA ASN A 79 -13.23 -1.97 12.86
C ASN A 79 -13.43 -1.65 11.39
N ASP A 80 -14.43 -2.24 10.72
CA ASP A 80 -14.64 -2.10 9.26
C ASP A 80 -14.36 -0.66 8.84
N ASP A 81 -14.80 0.30 9.66
CA ASP A 81 -14.55 1.73 9.52
C ASP A 81 -13.07 2.15 9.40
N ILE A 82 -12.10 1.71 10.21
CA ILE A 82 -10.76 2.37 10.18
C ILE A 82 -9.95 2.05 8.91
N LEU A 83 -9.85 0.77 8.54
CA LEU A 83 -9.14 0.39 7.31
C LEU A 83 -9.92 0.88 6.09
N THR A 84 -11.24 0.67 6.09
CA THR A 84 -12.12 1.09 5.00
C THR A 84 -12.13 2.60 4.85
N ASP A 85 -12.24 3.39 5.92
CA ASP A 85 -12.22 4.86 5.88
C ASP A 85 -10.88 5.37 5.37
N ARG A 86 -9.76 4.82 5.86
CA ARG A 86 -8.43 5.21 5.37
C ARG A 86 -8.26 4.90 3.88
N ILE A 87 -8.70 3.73 3.44
CA ILE A 87 -8.67 3.38 2.01
C ILE A 87 -9.61 4.31 1.24
N LYS A 88 -10.85 4.49 1.69
CA LYS A 88 -11.88 5.34 1.08
C LYS A 88 -11.41 6.79 0.93
N GLU A 89 -10.76 7.35 1.94
CA GLU A 89 -10.12 8.67 1.87
C GLU A 89 -9.12 8.74 0.71
N LYS A 90 -8.31 7.70 0.51
CA LYS A 90 -7.34 7.63 -0.59
C LYS A 90 -8.05 7.46 -1.94
N LEU A 91 -9.08 6.63 -2.02
CA LEU A 91 -9.87 6.39 -3.23
C LEU A 91 -10.65 7.63 -3.70
N GLN A 92 -10.90 8.60 -2.82
CA GLN A 92 -11.56 9.87 -3.15
C GLN A 92 -10.61 10.99 -3.56
N LYS A 93 -9.28 10.77 -3.50
CA LYS A 93 -8.32 11.78 -3.91
C LYS A 93 -8.32 12.02 -5.41
N SER A 94 -7.97 13.24 -5.79
CA SER A 94 -7.69 13.62 -7.17
C SER A 94 -6.26 14.12 -7.26
N TYR A 95 -5.52 13.59 -8.22
CA TYR A 95 -4.09 13.86 -8.37
C TYR A 95 -3.79 14.58 -9.68
N ARG A 96 -2.76 15.42 -9.68
CA ARG A 96 -2.22 16.01 -10.91
C ARG A 96 -1.02 15.19 -11.38
N THR A 97 -1.24 14.25 -12.31
CA THR A 97 -0.17 13.38 -12.82
C THR A 97 0.10 13.51 -14.32
N ASN A 98 -0.60 14.44 -14.99
CA ASN A 98 -0.54 14.63 -16.45
C ASN A 98 -0.79 13.34 -17.24
N GLY A 99 -1.74 12.52 -16.78
CA GLY A 99 -2.13 11.25 -17.42
C GLY A 99 -1.23 10.07 -17.08
N LYS A 100 -0.19 10.24 -16.25
CA LYS A 100 0.64 9.12 -15.79
C LYS A 100 -0.12 8.21 -14.82
N ARG A 101 0.23 6.92 -14.88
CA ARG A 101 -0.25 5.87 -13.96
C ARG A 101 0.00 6.24 -12.51
N VAL A 102 -0.98 5.93 -11.67
CA VAL A 102 -0.89 6.05 -10.21
C VAL A 102 -1.24 4.72 -9.58
N ASP A 103 -0.34 4.20 -8.74
CA ASP A 103 -0.59 3.00 -7.95
C ASP A 103 -0.68 3.35 -6.47
N LEU A 104 -1.48 2.59 -5.73
CA LEU A 104 -1.56 2.69 -4.27
C LEU A 104 -0.79 1.54 -3.64
N ILE A 105 0.13 1.84 -2.71
CA ILE A 105 0.79 0.84 -1.88
C ILE A 105 0.23 0.91 -0.47
N LEU A 106 -0.55 -0.10 -0.11
CA LEU A 106 -0.95 -0.38 1.26
C LEU A 106 0.16 -1.21 1.91
N TYR A 107 0.87 -0.63 2.88
CA TYR A 107 2.00 -1.31 3.52
C TYR A 107 1.83 -1.47 5.01
N PHE A 108 2.45 -2.52 5.57
CA PHE A 108 2.49 -2.77 7.00
C PHE A 108 3.85 -3.32 7.41
N ASP A 109 4.23 -3.09 8.67
CA ASP A 109 5.48 -3.57 9.26
C ASP A 109 5.16 -4.49 10.45
N LEU A 110 4.47 -5.60 10.16
CA LEU A 110 3.97 -6.54 11.17
C LEU A 110 5.09 -7.41 11.73
N GLN A 111 5.02 -7.71 13.03
CA GLN A 111 5.85 -8.73 13.66
C GLN A 111 5.48 -10.15 13.20
N PRO A 112 6.41 -11.12 13.25
CA PRO A 112 6.17 -12.52 12.87
C PRO A 112 4.97 -13.12 13.63
N GLY A 113 4.03 -13.74 12.91
CA GLY A 113 2.86 -14.44 13.48
C GLY A 113 1.49 -14.00 12.96
N TRP A 114 1.45 -12.92 12.18
CA TRP A 114 0.22 -12.45 11.54
C TRP A 114 -0.16 -13.27 10.31
N ARG A 115 -1.47 -13.44 10.10
CA ARG A 115 -2.02 -14.18 8.97
C ARG A 115 -2.12 -13.27 7.75
N GLU A 116 -1.12 -13.32 6.87
CA GLU A 116 -1.11 -12.66 5.54
C GLU A 116 -2.43 -12.87 4.78
N ASP A 117 -2.98 -14.08 4.86
CA ASP A 117 -4.25 -14.45 4.23
C ASP A 117 -5.42 -13.59 4.73
N THR A 118 -5.44 -13.25 6.02
CA THR A 118 -6.50 -12.40 6.56
C THR A 118 -6.37 -10.97 6.06
N MET A 119 -5.16 -10.40 6.08
CA MET A 119 -4.95 -9.05 5.54
C MET A 119 -5.31 -8.99 4.06
N ARG A 120 -4.94 -10.02 3.30
CA ARG A 120 -5.33 -10.16 1.89
C ARG A 120 -6.85 -10.20 1.73
N GLN A 121 -7.55 -11.03 2.51
CA GLN A 121 -9.01 -11.16 2.44
C GLN A 121 -9.70 -9.83 2.72
N GLU A 122 -9.26 -9.12 3.74
CA GLU A 122 -9.94 -7.91 4.22
C GLU A 122 -9.69 -6.72 3.29
N VAL A 123 -8.45 -6.52 2.84
CA VAL A 123 -8.16 -5.56 1.76
C VAL A 123 -8.92 -5.94 0.49
N GLY A 124 -8.99 -7.23 0.15
CA GLY A 124 -9.75 -7.73 -0.99
C GLY A 124 -11.24 -7.40 -0.91
N THR A 125 -11.86 -7.56 0.27
CA THR A 125 -13.26 -7.17 0.50
C THR A 125 -13.46 -5.67 0.29
N VAL A 126 -12.57 -4.83 0.83
CA VAL A 126 -12.65 -3.37 0.64
C VAL A 126 -12.49 -2.99 -0.85
N MET A 127 -11.53 -3.61 -1.54
CA MET A 127 -11.32 -3.37 -2.98
C MET A 127 -12.53 -3.83 -3.81
N TYR A 128 -13.15 -4.96 -3.47
CA TYR A 128 -14.36 -5.44 -4.13
C TYR A 128 -15.54 -4.48 -3.93
N GLN A 129 -15.69 -3.90 -2.73
CA GLN A 129 -16.81 -3.02 -2.40
C GLN A 129 -16.65 -1.59 -2.92
N LEU A 130 -15.44 -1.02 -2.82
CA LEU A 130 -15.19 0.39 -3.13
C LEU A 130 -14.54 0.63 -4.49
N GLY A 131 -13.99 -0.43 -5.11
CA GLY A 131 -13.15 -0.31 -6.30
C GLY A 131 -11.80 0.36 -6.01
N LYS A 132 -11.09 0.72 -7.08
CA LYS A 132 -9.70 1.25 -7.03
C LYS A 132 -9.57 2.77 -7.13
N GLY A 133 -10.68 3.51 -7.23
CA GLY A 133 -10.65 4.98 -7.30
C GLY A 133 -9.75 5.49 -8.43
N PRO A 134 -8.84 6.45 -8.20
CA PRO A 134 -7.92 6.97 -9.22
C PRO A 134 -6.75 6.03 -9.55
N PHE A 135 -6.62 4.91 -8.82
CA PHE A 135 -5.45 4.05 -8.94
C PHE A 135 -5.60 3.06 -10.09
N THR A 136 -4.51 2.77 -10.78
CA THR A 136 -4.46 1.73 -11.80
C THR A 136 -4.38 0.36 -11.14
N LYS A 137 -3.61 0.24 -10.06
CA LYS A 137 -3.43 -0.96 -9.26
C LYS A 137 -3.26 -0.61 -7.79
N VAL A 138 -3.73 -1.50 -6.91
CA VAL A 138 -3.53 -1.43 -5.47
C VAL A 138 -2.68 -2.61 -5.01
N TRP A 139 -1.61 -2.33 -4.29
CA TRP A 139 -0.64 -3.32 -3.80
C TRP A 139 -0.75 -3.47 -2.29
N LEU A 140 -0.67 -4.70 -1.80
CA LEU A 140 -0.51 -5.00 -0.38
C LEU A 140 0.91 -5.50 -0.11
N PHE A 141 1.68 -4.77 0.68
CA PHE A 141 3.11 -4.99 0.88
C PHE A 141 3.49 -5.16 2.36
N SER A 142 4.20 -6.24 2.67
CA SER A 142 4.85 -6.43 3.98
C SER A 142 6.26 -5.88 3.95
N VAL A 143 6.51 -4.82 4.73
CA VAL A 143 7.83 -4.19 4.87
C VAL A 143 8.80 -5.15 5.58
N HIS A 144 8.37 -5.75 6.69
CA HIS A 144 9.18 -6.67 7.48
C HIS A 144 9.68 -7.87 6.66
N GLN A 145 8.78 -8.51 5.91
CA GLN A 145 9.11 -9.68 5.09
C GLN A 145 9.68 -9.31 3.72
N LYS A 146 9.65 -8.03 3.34
CA LYS A 146 9.97 -7.54 2.00
C LYS A 146 9.22 -8.33 0.92
N LYS A 147 7.91 -8.44 1.08
CA LYS A 147 7.07 -9.33 0.26
C LYS A 147 5.79 -8.65 -0.17
N ILE A 148 5.44 -8.80 -1.44
CA ILE A 148 4.12 -8.45 -1.94
C ILE A 148 3.15 -9.57 -1.57
N ILE A 149 2.12 -9.22 -0.81
CA ILE A 149 1.11 -10.16 -0.33
C ILE A 149 0.01 -10.33 -1.37
N ALA A 150 -0.40 -9.25 -2.03
CA ALA A 150 -1.44 -9.27 -3.06
C ALA A 150 -1.38 -8.01 -3.93
N SER A 151 -2.01 -8.09 -5.10
CA SER A 151 -2.31 -6.96 -5.98
C SER A 151 -3.78 -7.02 -6.41
N PHE A 152 -4.38 -5.85 -6.60
CA PHE A 152 -5.76 -5.70 -7.03
C PHE A 152 -5.80 -4.74 -8.23
N ASP A 153 -6.39 -5.23 -9.33
CA ASP A 153 -6.54 -4.53 -10.61
C ASP A 153 -7.91 -3.89 -10.80
#